data_AF-A0A844U7T1-F1
#
_entry.id   AF-A0A844U7T1-F1
#
_cell.length_a   1.000
_cell.length_b   1.000
_cell.length_c   1.000
_cell.angle_alpha   90.00
_cell.angle_beta   90.00
_cell.angle_gamma   90.00
#
_symmetry.space_group_name_H-M   'P 1'
#
loop_
_entity.id
_entity.type
_entity.pdbx_description
1 polymer ?
#
loop_
_entity_poly.entity_id
_entity_poly.type
_entity_poly.pdbx_seq_one_letter_code
_entity_poly.pdbx_strand_id
1 'polypeptide(L)'
;MNKNLNLYIILLVIICALHSLKAQDNNDSINEKSFWNTVIPTKLSPDGKWAIISQTDNTSSKSNKTYFVNTKTKEKKEFSHLDHFYDYFLDDGLFIAKDNGKIIVHTLNHNDSLVISNIKNFDVSKQNQLLIYLNNEFDVSIMQLNEKLNRNKIILTKSNIQSFYLSKN
;
A
#
# COMPACT_ATOMS: atom_id res chain seq x y z
N MET A 1 -64.67 0.76 34.48
CA MET A 1 -63.38 0.86 33.76
C MET A 1 -63.37 2.19 33.01
N ASN A 2 -62.46 3.10 33.38
CA ASN A 2 -62.55 4.52 33.03
C ASN A 2 -62.33 4.72 31.51
N LYS A 3 -63.36 5.17 30.77
CA LYS A 3 -63.29 5.40 29.31
C LYS A 3 -62.12 6.31 28.91
N ASN A 4 -61.73 7.21 29.80
CA ASN A 4 -60.60 8.12 29.60
C ASN A 4 -59.23 7.40 29.63
N LEU A 5 -59.09 6.33 30.45
CA LEU A 5 -57.83 5.57 30.55
C LEU A 5 -57.53 4.80 29.26
N ASN A 6 -58.57 4.21 28.65
CA ASN A 6 -58.43 3.54 27.36
C ASN A 6 -58.07 4.52 26.23
N LEU A 7 -58.56 5.76 26.30
CA LEU A 7 -58.22 6.80 25.32
C LEU A 7 -56.73 7.17 25.37
N TYR A 8 -56.16 7.29 26.57
CA TYR A 8 -54.73 7.59 26.75
C TYR A 8 -53.84 6.44 26.27
N ILE A 9 -54.24 5.19 26.51
CA ILE A 9 -53.48 4.01 26.05
C ILE A 9 -53.48 3.95 24.51
N ILE A 10 -54.62 4.21 23.87
CA ILE A 10 -54.73 4.23 22.41
C ILE A 10 -53.86 5.35 21.81
N LEU A 11 -53.89 6.54 22.42
CA LEU A 11 -53.07 7.67 21.95
C LEU A 11 -51.57 7.36 22.04
N LEU A 12 -51.14 6.69 23.11
CA LEU A 12 -49.74 6.32 23.33
C LEU A 12 -49.26 5.28 22.29
N VAL A 13 -50.10 4.30 21.95
CA VAL A 13 -49.80 3.30 20.91
C VAL A 13 -49.67 3.94 19.52
N ILE A 14 -50.53 4.93 19.20
CA ILE A 14 -50.47 5.66 17.93
C ILE A 14 -49.17 6.48 17.84
N ILE A 15 -48.77 7.14 18.93
CA ILE A 15 -47.53 7.92 18.96
C ILE A 15 -46.30 7.00 18.77
N CYS A 16 -46.26 5.84 19.43
CA CYS A 16 -45.18 4.87 19.25
C CYS A 16 -45.11 4.31 17.81
N ALA A 17 -46.25 4.05 17.16
CA ALA A 17 -46.28 3.57 15.78
C ALA A 17 -45.84 4.63 14.75
N LEU A 18 -46.08 5.92 15.03
CA LEU A 18 -45.61 7.01 14.17
C LEU A 18 -44.09 7.24 14.25
N HIS A 19 -43.44 6.84 15.35
CA HIS A 19 -41.98 6.93 15.48
C HIS A 19 -41.27 5.82 14.67
N SER A 20 -41.88 4.63 14.53
CA SER A 20 -41.33 3.56 13.69
C SER A 20 -41.39 3.84 12.17
N LEU A 21 -42.17 4.83 11.73
CA LEU A 21 -42.27 5.21 10.31
C LEU A 21 -41.14 6.17 9.85
N LYS A 22 -40.31 6.68 10.77
CA LYS A 22 -39.15 7.54 10.44
C LYS A 22 -37.80 6.84 10.52
N ALA A 23 -37.79 5.52 10.65
CA ALA A 23 -36.61 4.68 10.41
C ALA A 23 -36.81 3.88 9.12
N GLN A 24 -37.19 4.58 8.04
CA GLN A 24 -36.83 4.10 6.72
C GLN A 24 -35.47 4.71 6.45
N ASP A 25 -34.45 3.98 6.89
CA ASP A 25 -33.09 4.14 6.42
C ASP A 25 -33.17 4.37 4.91
N ASN A 26 -32.40 5.34 4.44
CA ASN A 26 -32.06 5.40 3.03
C ASN A 26 -31.67 3.98 2.62
N ASN A 27 -32.51 3.34 1.81
CA ASN A 27 -32.04 2.29 0.94
C ASN A 27 -31.11 2.99 -0.06
N ASP A 28 -29.93 3.42 0.41
CA ASP A 28 -28.71 3.13 -0.32
C ASP A 28 -28.72 1.61 -0.42
N SER A 29 -29.47 1.11 -1.42
CA SER A 29 -29.29 -0.25 -1.86
C SER A 29 -27.82 -0.32 -2.21
N ILE A 30 -27.05 -0.89 -1.29
CA ILE A 30 -25.78 -1.50 -1.60
C ILE A 30 -26.15 -2.43 -2.72
N ASN A 31 -25.83 -1.99 -3.93
CA ASN A 31 -26.03 -2.72 -5.16
C ASN A 31 -25.57 -4.15 -4.83
N GLU A 32 -26.52 -5.09 -4.79
CA GLU A 32 -26.28 -6.52 -4.67
C GLU A 32 -25.64 -7.01 -5.97
N LYS A 33 -24.50 -6.43 -6.30
CA LYS A 33 -23.52 -7.04 -7.18
C LYS A 33 -22.58 -7.76 -6.24
N SER A 34 -22.76 -9.07 -6.18
CA SER A 34 -21.77 -10.06 -5.80
C SER A 34 -20.40 -9.68 -6.40
N PHE A 35 -19.61 -8.88 -5.69
CA PHE A 35 -18.23 -8.56 -6.02
C PHE A 35 -17.36 -9.23 -4.97
N TRP A 36 -17.05 -10.51 -5.18
CA TRP A 36 -16.06 -11.24 -4.40
C TRP A 36 -14.68 -10.65 -4.72
N ASN A 37 -14.35 -9.51 -4.13
CA ASN A 37 -13.00 -8.98 -4.12
C ASN A 37 -12.30 -9.54 -2.89
N THR A 38 -11.24 -10.32 -3.10
CA THR A 38 -10.38 -10.75 -2.00
C THR A 38 -9.38 -9.65 -1.71
N VAL A 39 -9.37 -9.15 -0.48
CA VAL A 39 -8.40 -8.15 -0.01
C VAL A 39 -7.41 -8.84 0.92
N ILE A 40 -6.14 -8.82 0.56
CA ILE A 40 -5.08 -9.52 1.28
C ILE A 40 -4.04 -8.48 1.73
N PRO A 41 -3.82 -8.29 3.05
CA PRO A 41 -2.66 -7.55 3.52
C PRO A 41 -1.40 -8.38 3.20
N THR A 42 -0.49 -7.82 2.43
CA THR A 42 0.70 -8.56 1.99
C THR A 42 1.93 -8.24 2.82
N LYS A 43 2.16 -6.96 3.14
CA LYS A 43 3.37 -6.53 3.85
C LYS A 43 3.18 -5.21 4.57
N LEU A 44 3.99 -4.98 5.60
CA LEU A 44 4.10 -3.71 6.31
C LEU A 44 5.51 -3.12 6.08
N SER A 45 5.62 -1.80 6.01
CA SER A 45 6.92 -1.12 6.08
C SER A 45 7.59 -1.42 7.43
N PRO A 46 8.93 -1.41 7.53
CA PRO A 46 9.59 -1.70 8.80
C PRO A 46 9.21 -0.69 9.91
N ASP A 47 8.99 0.59 9.55
CA ASP A 47 8.46 1.64 10.43
C ASP A 47 6.95 1.57 10.73
N GLY A 48 6.22 0.63 10.12
CA GLY A 48 4.79 0.43 10.34
C GLY A 48 3.86 1.51 9.76
N LYS A 49 4.39 2.53 9.07
CA LYS A 49 3.58 3.67 8.56
C LYS A 49 2.79 3.33 7.30
N TRP A 50 3.20 2.32 6.56
CA TRP A 50 2.57 1.94 5.29
C TRP A 50 2.36 0.44 5.20
N ALA A 51 1.18 0.04 4.75
CA ALA A 51 0.82 -1.35 4.48
C ALA A 51 0.57 -1.55 2.99
N ILE A 52 0.99 -2.69 2.47
CA ILE A 52 0.69 -3.12 1.11
C ILE A 52 -0.52 -4.03 1.18
N ILE A 53 -1.50 -3.74 0.33
CA ILE A 53 -2.76 -4.46 0.22
C ILE A 53 -2.96 -4.85 -1.24
N SER A 54 -3.09 -6.14 -1.49
CA SER A 54 -3.47 -6.65 -2.80
C SER A 54 -4.97 -6.90 -2.84
N GLN A 55 -5.60 -6.49 -3.92
CA GLN A 55 -7.01 -6.73 -4.21
C GLN A 55 -7.12 -7.54 -5.49
N THR A 56 -7.73 -8.73 -5.36
CA THR A 56 -8.03 -9.62 -6.48
C THR A 56 -9.54 -9.60 -6.73
N ASP A 57 -9.93 -9.32 -7.96
CA ASP A 57 -11.32 -9.42 -8.41
C ASP A 57 -11.56 -10.84 -8.93
N ASN A 58 -12.37 -11.63 -8.21
CA ASN A 58 -12.62 -13.03 -8.58
C ASN A 58 -13.57 -13.17 -9.78
N THR A 59 -14.13 -12.07 -10.30
CA THR A 59 -15.17 -12.08 -11.35
C THR A 59 -14.68 -11.61 -12.71
N SER A 60 -13.51 -11.01 -12.81
CA SER A 60 -12.96 -10.53 -14.06
C SER A 60 -11.52 -10.98 -14.25
N SER A 61 -11.11 -11.19 -15.51
CA SER A 61 -9.70 -11.38 -15.89
C SER A 61 -8.85 -10.11 -15.68
N LYS A 62 -9.36 -9.09 -14.96
CA LYS A 62 -8.64 -7.85 -14.73
C LYS A 62 -7.49 -8.06 -13.77
N SER A 63 -6.43 -7.30 -14.02
CA SER A 63 -5.20 -7.29 -13.25
C SER A 63 -5.46 -7.12 -11.75
N ASN A 64 -4.82 -7.96 -10.95
CA ASN A 64 -4.69 -7.75 -9.51
C ASN A 64 -4.24 -6.31 -9.25
N LYS A 65 -4.93 -5.63 -8.34
CA LYS A 65 -4.54 -4.27 -7.94
C LYS A 65 -3.71 -4.32 -6.70
N THR A 66 -2.72 -3.43 -6.61
CA THR A 66 -1.95 -3.27 -5.39
C THR A 66 -1.95 -1.84 -4.90
N TYR A 67 -2.29 -1.70 -3.63
CA TYR A 67 -2.40 -0.45 -2.92
C TYR A 67 -1.35 -0.37 -1.82
N PHE A 68 -0.69 0.77 -1.71
CA PHE A 68 -0.01 1.20 -0.51
C PHE A 68 -0.97 2.05 0.31
N VAL A 69 -1.19 1.67 1.55
CA VAL A 69 -2.13 2.32 2.45
C VAL A 69 -1.39 2.84 3.66
N ASN A 70 -1.47 4.14 3.90
CA ASN A 70 -0.91 4.75 5.09
C ASN A 70 -1.71 4.25 6.31
N THR A 71 -1.03 3.67 7.29
CA THR A 71 -1.69 2.99 8.41
C THR A 71 -2.40 3.97 9.35
N LYS A 72 -1.95 5.23 9.40
CA LYS A 72 -2.52 6.30 10.22
C LYS A 72 -3.59 7.10 9.48
N THR A 73 -3.28 7.63 8.29
CA THR A 73 -4.18 8.53 7.55
C THR A 73 -5.20 7.79 6.69
N LYS A 74 -4.98 6.49 6.42
CA LYS A 74 -5.77 5.67 5.49
C LYS A 74 -5.70 6.12 4.03
N GLU A 75 -4.81 7.06 3.71
CA GLU A 75 -4.51 7.44 2.33
C GLU A 75 -4.04 6.22 1.54
N LYS A 76 -4.51 6.08 0.29
CA LYS A 76 -4.20 4.95 -0.59
C LYS A 76 -3.49 5.43 -1.84
N LYS A 77 -2.45 4.72 -2.26
CA LYS A 77 -1.73 4.93 -3.52
C LYS A 77 -1.68 3.63 -4.31
N GLU A 78 -2.08 3.65 -5.57
CA GLU A 78 -2.13 2.45 -6.42
C GLU A 78 -0.84 2.29 -7.23
N PHE A 79 -0.25 1.10 -7.19
CA PHE A 79 1.01 0.75 -7.90
C PHE A 79 0.89 -0.61 -8.62
N SER A 80 -0.26 -0.85 -9.25
CA SER A 80 -0.57 -2.12 -9.96
C SER A 80 0.29 -2.38 -11.20
N HIS A 81 1.08 -1.41 -11.66
CA HIS A 81 1.93 -1.50 -12.86
C HIS A 81 3.35 -1.97 -12.58
N LEU A 82 3.74 -2.09 -11.30
CA LEU A 82 5.09 -2.47 -10.91
C LEU A 82 5.11 -3.94 -10.48
N ASP A 83 6.12 -4.66 -10.96
CA ASP A 83 6.33 -6.05 -10.62
C ASP A 83 7.36 -6.20 -9.49
N HIS A 84 7.17 -7.20 -8.62
CA HIS A 84 8.15 -7.67 -7.63
C HIS A 84 8.74 -6.60 -6.67
N PHE A 85 8.00 -5.51 -6.39
CA PHE A 85 8.47 -4.45 -5.48
C PHE A 85 8.29 -4.77 -3.99
N TYR A 86 7.45 -5.76 -3.66
CA TYR A 86 7.11 -6.12 -2.29
C TYR A 86 8.34 -6.48 -1.45
N ASP A 87 9.37 -7.06 -2.05
CA ASP A 87 10.53 -7.58 -1.33
C ASP A 87 11.41 -6.48 -0.73
N TYR A 88 11.42 -5.31 -1.37
CA TYR A 88 12.31 -4.19 -1.08
C TYR A 88 11.58 -2.97 -0.54
N PHE A 89 10.63 -3.20 0.38
CA PHE A 89 10.01 -2.13 1.15
C PHE A 89 10.93 -1.69 2.31
N LEU A 90 11.17 -0.38 2.41
CA LEU A 90 12.01 0.30 3.38
C LEU A 90 11.18 1.24 4.27
N ASP A 91 11.85 1.89 5.21
CA ASP A 91 11.26 2.93 6.06
C ASP A 91 10.86 4.17 5.26
N ASP A 92 10.07 5.04 5.89
CA ASP A 92 9.69 6.36 5.38
C ASP A 92 9.01 6.30 3.99
N GLY A 93 8.30 5.20 3.74
CA GLY A 93 7.55 5.00 2.51
C GLY A 93 8.43 4.83 1.27
N LEU A 94 9.69 4.48 1.43
CA LEU A 94 10.57 4.14 0.32
C LEU A 94 10.37 2.68 -0.10
N PHE A 95 10.26 2.43 -1.39
CA PHE A 95 10.28 1.06 -1.91
C PHE A 95 11.04 0.99 -3.22
N ILE A 96 11.54 -0.21 -3.52
CA ILE A 96 12.33 -0.46 -4.73
C ILE A 96 11.61 -1.47 -5.60
N ALA A 97 11.39 -1.11 -6.85
CA ALA A 97 10.85 -1.96 -7.89
C ALA A 97 11.94 -2.29 -8.92
N LYS A 98 11.80 -3.45 -9.57
CA LYS A 98 12.60 -3.82 -10.74
C LYS A 98 11.70 -3.77 -11.96
N ASP A 99 12.13 -3.03 -12.98
CA ASP A 99 11.41 -2.93 -14.25
C ASP A 99 12.42 -3.03 -15.40
N ASN A 100 12.30 -4.07 -16.23
CA ASN A 100 13.06 -4.22 -17.48
C ASN A 100 14.59 -3.94 -17.36
N GLY A 101 15.24 -4.52 -16.34
CA GLY A 101 16.69 -4.34 -16.11
C GLY A 101 17.09 -3.00 -15.48
N LYS A 102 16.10 -2.21 -15.04
CA LYS A 102 16.26 -0.99 -14.25
C LYS A 102 15.81 -1.24 -12.83
N ILE A 103 16.36 -0.44 -11.92
CA ILE A 103 15.85 -0.27 -10.57
C ILE A 103 15.08 1.05 -10.55
N ILE A 104 13.90 1.03 -9.95
CA ILE A 104 13.12 2.24 -9.68
C ILE A 104 12.93 2.34 -8.18
N VAL A 105 13.47 3.40 -7.57
CA VAL A 105 13.24 3.74 -6.16
C VAL A 105 12.13 4.78 -6.12
N HIS A 106 11.05 4.48 -5.41
CA HIS A 106 9.91 5.37 -5.23
C HIS A 106 9.78 5.83 -3.79
N THR A 107 9.22 7.03 -3.60
CA THR A 107 8.79 7.53 -2.29
C THR A 107 7.28 7.76 -2.26
N LEU A 108 6.61 7.08 -1.32
CA LEU A 108 5.19 7.26 -1.07
C LEU A 108 4.88 8.61 -0.44
N ASN A 109 5.83 9.24 0.26
CA ASN A 109 5.58 10.50 0.97
C ASN A 109 5.68 11.72 0.04
N HIS A 110 6.60 11.69 -0.93
CA HIS A 110 6.87 12.83 -1.82
C HIS A 110 6.44 12.61 -3.28
N ASN A 111 6.03 11.38 -3.65
CA ASN A 111 5.67 11.02 -5.02
C ASN A 111 6.81 11.22 -6.05
N ASP A 112 8.05 11.18 -5.58
CA ASP A 112 9.25 11.22 -6.42
C ASP A 112 9.72 9.80 -6.77
N SER A 113 10.53 9.71 -7.83
CA SER A 113 11.12 8.45 -8.28
C SER A 113 12.56 8.65 -8.76
N LEU A 114 13.44 7.69 -8.47
CA LEU A 114 14.80 7.62 -8.97
C LEU A 114 14.94 6.36 -9.82
N VAL A 115 15.34 6.52 -11.07
CA VAL A 115 15.55 5.41 -12.00
C VAL A 115 17.04 5.18 -12.19
N ILE A 116 17.50 3.96 -11.94
CA ILE A 116 18.88 3.53 -12.15
C ILE A 116 18.87 2.44 -13.23
N SER A 117 19.56 2.69 -14.33
CA SER A 117 19.62 1.78 -15.48
C SER A 117 20.89 0.92 -15.49
N ASN A 118 20.97 -0.01 -16.45
CA ASN A 118 22.14 -0.87 -16.67
C ASN A 118 22.51 -1.73 -15.47
N ILE A 119 21.51 -2.27 -14.78
CA ILE A 119 21.71 -3.07 -13.57
C ILE A 119 21.79 -4.55 -13.92
N LYS A 120 22.87 -5.19 -13.46
CA LYS A 120 23.05 -6.65 -13.52
C LYS A 120 22.41 -7.33 -12.32
N ASN A 121 22.66 -6.81 -11.11
CA ASN A 121 22.09 -7.32 -9.87
C ASN A 121 21.99 -6.22 -8.81
N PHE A 122 21.11 -6.36 -7.82
CA PHE A 122 21.02 -5.46 -6.69
C PHE A 122 20.56 -6.17 -5.41
N ASP A 123 20.84 -5.55 -4.27
CA ASP A 123 20.36 -5.97 -2.95
C ASP A 123 20.17 -4.73 -2.06
N VAL A 124 19.46 -4.90 -0.94
CA VAL A 124 19.02 -3.80 -0.07
C VAL A 124 19.28 -4.13 1.39
N SER A 125 20.00 -3.23 2.08
CA SER A 125 20.06 -3.24 3.55
C SER A 125 18.93 -2.38 4.11
N LYS A 126 17.84 -3.02 4.55
CA LYS A 126 16.65 -2.31 5.07
C LYS A 126 16.96 -1.48 6.30
N GLN A 127 17.68 -2.07 7.26
CA GLN A 127 18.07 -1.42 8.51
C GLN A 127 18.86 -0.13 8.30
N ASN A 128 19.72 -0.10 7.28
CA ASN A 128 20.58 1.04 7.00
C ASN A 128 20.06 1.91 5.85
N GLN A 129 18.90 1.57 5.26
CA GLN A 129 18.36 2.18 4.05
C GLN A 129 19.39 2.28 2.91
N LEU A 130 20.14 1.20 2.66
CA LEU A 130 21.15 1.15 1.61
C LEU A 130 20.63 0.37 0.41
N LEU A 131 20.86 0.92 -0.78
CA LEU A 131 20.77 0.20 -2.05
C LEU A 131 22.18 -0.13 -2.52
N ILE A 132 22.45 -1.43 -2.74
CA ILE A 132 23.69 -1.93 -3.31
C ILE A 132 23.37 -2.46 -4.70
N TYR A 133 24.04 -1.98 -5.73
CA TYR A 133 23.80 -2.45 -7.09
C TYR A 133 25.09 -2.64 -7.87
N LEU A 134 25.10 -3.68 -8.70
CA LEU A 134 26.14 -4.00 -9.68
C LEU A 134 25.62 -3.61 -11.06
N ASN A 135 26.34 -2.74 -11.74
CA ASN A 135 26.02 -2.37 -13.12
C ASN A 135 26.59 -3.38 -14.13
N ASN A 136 26.23 -3.23 -15.40
CA ASN A 136 26.74 -4.06 -16.50
C ASN A 136 28.22 -3.80 -16.84
N GLU A 137 28.81 -2.73 -16.30
CA GLU A 137 30.23 -2.36 -16.43
C GLU A 137 31.10 -2.93 -15.30
N PHE A 138 30.52 -3.77 -14.43
CA PHE A 138 31.18 -4.39 -13.28
C PHE A 138 31.59 -3.42 -12.16
N ASP A 139 30.87 -2.30 -12.02
CA ASP A 139 30.95 -1.43 -10.86
C ASP A 139 29.86 -1.79 -9.84
N VAL A 140 30.28 -2.03 -8.60
CA VAL A 140 29.37 -2.03 -7.45
C VAL A 140 29.30 -0.63 -6.87
N SER A 141 28.09 -0.13 -6.70
CA SER A 141 27.81 1.11 -5.98
C SER A 141 26.95 0.86 -4.76
N ILE A 142 27.29 1.52 -3.66
CA ILE A 142 26.51 1.54 -2.42
C ILE A 142 25.93 2.94 -2.27
N MET A 143 24.61 3.04 -2.32
CA MET A 143 23.86 4.29 -2.21
C MET A 143 23.07 4.33 -0.90
N GLN A 144 23.27 5.39 -0.12
CA GLN A 144 22.37 5.75 0.97
C GLN A 144 21.10 6.36 0.38
N LEU A 145 19.97 5.74 0.67
CA LEU A 145 18.65 6.26 0.31
C LEU A 145 18.15 7.23 1.37
N ASN A 146 17.42 8.24 0.92
CA ASN A 146 16.74 9.24 1.73
C ASN A 146 15.30 9.38 1.23
N GLU A 147 14.36 9.72 2.12
CA GLU A 147 12.95 9.95 1.76
C GLU A 147 12.81 10.99 0.63
N LYS A 148 13.71 11.98 0.59
CA LYS A 148 13.88 12.95 -0.50
C LYS A 148 14.97 12.46 -1.43
N LEU A 149 14.57 11.82 -2.53
CA LEU A 149 15.48 11.08 -3.41
C LEU A 149 16.59 11.94 -4.03
N ASN A 150 16.41 13.25 -4.15
CA ASN A 150 17.45 14.19 -4.60
C ASN A 150 18.61 14.37 -3.59
N ARG A 151 18.48 13.86 -2.36
CA ARG A 151 19.51 13.87 -1.32
C ARG A 151 20.24 12.53 -1.19
N ASN A 152 19.91 11.56 -2.05
CA ASN A 152 20.60 10.27 -2.05
C ASN A 152 22.09 10.46 -2.32
N LYS A 153 22.91 9.64 -1.69
CA LYS A 153 24.37 9.76 -1.77
C LYS A 153 24.99 8.40 -2.09
N ILE A 154 25.86 8.37 -3.09
CA ILE A 154 26.76 7.23 -3.30
C ILE A 154 27.86 7.31 -2.24
N ILE A 155 27.92 6.31 -1.37
CA ILE A 155 28.92 6.20 -0.30
C ILE A 155 30.22 5.59 -0.83
N LEU A 156 30.08 4.61 -1.72
CA LEU A 156 31.20 3.86 -2.27
C LEU A 156 30.87 3.42 -3.70
N THR A 157 31.87 3.49 -4.57
CA THR A 157 31.87 2.80 -5.85
C THR A 157 33.17 2.01 -5.99
N LYS A 158 33.08 0.77 -6.45
CA LYS A 158 34.22 -0.10 -6.70
C LYS A 158 34.07 -0.83 -8.03
N SER A 159 35.05 -0.67 -8.90
CA SER A 159 35.13 -1.30 -10.22
C SER A 159 35.72 -2.70 -10.18
N ASN A 160 35.54 -3.43 -11.29
CA ASN A 160 36.03 -4.79 -11.52
C ASN A 160 35.45 -5.83 -10.55
N ILE A 161 34.19 -5.68 -10.16
CA ILE A 161 33.49 -6.62 -9.28
C ILE A 161 32.57 -7.50 -10.10
N GLN A 162 32.79 -8.81 -10.10
CA GLN A 162 32.00 -9.77 -10.87
C GLN A 162 30.65 -10.11 -10.24
N SER A 163 30.64 -10.17 -8.90
CA SER A 163 29.48 -10.48 -8.07
C SER A 163 29.68 -9.90 -6.67
N PHE A 164 28.58 -9.72 -5.95
CA PHE A 164 28.57 -9.36 -4.54
C PHE A 164 27.43 -10.10 -3.84
N TYR A 165 27.48 -10.15 -2.51
CA TYR A 165 26.37 -10.61 -1.69
C TYR A 165 26.30 -9.75 -0.42
N LEU A 166 25.10 -9.52 0.09
CA LEU A 166 24.89 -8.93 1.39
C LEU A 166 24.70 -10.06 2.41
N SER A 167 25.48 -10.09 3.50
CA SER A 167 25.24 -11.07 4.56
C SER A 167 23.93 -10.73 5.26
N LYS A 168 23.10 -11.75 5.51
CA LYS A 168 21.94 -11.61 6.39
C LYS A 168 22.47 -11.52 7.83
N ASN A 169 22.23 -10.40 8.49
CA ASN A 169 22.36 -10.29 9.94
C ASN A 169 21.01 -10.57 10.58
#